data_AF-A0A5D4NW09-F1
#
_entry.id   AF-A0A5D4NW09-F1
#
_cell.length_a   1.000
_cell.length_b   1.000
_cell.length_c   1.000
_cell.angle_alpha   90.00
_cell.angle_beta   90.00
_cell.angle_gamma   90.00
#
_symmetry.space_group_name_H-M   'P 1'
#
loop_
_entity.id
_entity.type
_entity.pdbx_description
1 polymer ?
#
loop_
_entity_poly.entity_id
_entity_poly.type
_entity_poly.pdbx_seq_one_letter_code
_entity_poly.pdbx_strand_id
1 'polypeptide(L)'
;MNEFIERIKTFSKHLTHDFEEMIHDHSSEKIPFTNMPALIKRHDKTKHTSHKLLENVFHTYELDLFPYFLQLETKGDRDEFILQLTISSQEKTIYSYRSYEESAAKQKPVSIPAPLWEKLKAPFTSGAVH
;
A
#
# COMPACT_ATOMS: atom_id res chain seq x y z
N MET A 1 21.51 31.64 14.65
CA MET A 1 20.56 31.19 13.62
C MET A 1 20.67 29.67 13.58
N ASN A 2 19.56 28.97 13.84
CA ASN A 2 19.54 27.61 14.39
C ASN A 2 20.19 26.54 13.48
N GLU A 3 21.41 26.10 13.81
CA GLU A 3 22.07 24.92 13.22
C GLU A 3 21.20 23.66 13.28
N PHE A 4 20.29 23.59 14.24
CA PHE A 4 19.30 22.52 14.38
C PHE A 4 18.24 22.52 13.25
N ILE A 5 17.77 23.70 12.84
CA ILE A 5 16.79 23.85 11.74
C ILE A 5 17.46 23.51 10.41
N GLU A 6 18.71 23.94 10.24
CA GLU A 6 19.52 23.60 9.06
C GLU A 6 19.69 22.08 8.96
N ARG A 7 20.13 21.41 10.04
CA ARG A 7 20.30 19.94 10.06
C ARG A 7 19.00 19.18 9.75
N ILE A 8 17.84 19.61 10.26
CA ILE A 8 16.55 18.97 9.92
C ILE A 8 16.24 19.14 8.43
N LYS A 9 16.48 20.34 7.87
CA LYS A 9 16.29 20.57 6.44
C LYS A 9 17.26 19.74 5.60
N THR A 10 18.52 19.60 6.02
CA THR A 10 19.51 18.79 5.30
C THR A 10 19.14 17.30 5.38
N PHE A 11 18.78 16.79 6.56
CA PHE A 11 18.31 15.41 6.73
C PHE A 11 17.06 15.11 5.90
N SER A 12 16.06 15.99 5.94
CA SER A 12 14.84 15.84 5.15
C SER A 12 15.14 15.86 3.65
N LYS A 13 16.04 16.74 3.18
CA LYS A 13 16.41 16.81 1.77
C LYS A 13 17.17 15.56 1.30
N HIS A 14 18.09 15.03 2.11
CA HIS A 14 18.80 13.80 1.77
C HIS A 14 17.89 12.59 1.79
N LEU A 15 17.00 12.47 2.78
CA LEU A 15 15.97 11.43 2.79
C LEU A 15 15.06 11.54 1.56
N THR A 16 14.54 12.71 1.23
CA THR A 16 13.68 12.85 0.04
C THR A 16 14.43 12.52 -1.25
N HIS A 17 15.69 12.96 -1.39
CA HIS A 17 16.48 12.70 -2.60
C HIS A 17 16.82 11.22 -2.77
N ASP A 18 17.29 10.55 -1.70
CA ASP A 18 17.62 9.13 -1.73
C ASP A 18 16.36 8.27 -1.97
N PHE A 19 15.18 8.72 -1.50
CA PHE A 19 13.90 8.04 -1.73
C PHE A 19 13.33 8.29 -3.13
N GLU A 20 13.43 9.52 -3.67
CA GLU A 20 13.07 9.82 -5.05
C GLU A 20 13.92 8.97 -6.00
N GLU A 21 15.23 8.86 -5.77
CA GLU A 21 16.13 8.02 -6.57
C GLU A 21 15.76 6.53 -6.45
N MET A 22 15.46 6.05 -5.24
CA MET A 22 15.00 4.66 -4.99
C MET A 22 13.64 4.34 -5.63
N ILE A 23 12.75 5.32 -5.82
CA ILE A 23 11.44 5.12 -6.46
C ILE A 23 11.55 5.28 -7.99
N HIS A 24 12.43 6.14 -8.49
CA HIS A 24 12.58 6.44 -9.91
C HIS A 24 13.42 5.40 -10.67
N ASP A 25 14.34 4.69 -10.01
CA ASP A 25 15.31 3.80 -10.66
C ASP A 25 15.00 2.29 -10.55
N HIS A 26 13.76 1.94 -10.17
CA HIS A 26 13.39 0.54 -9.96
C HIS A 26 12.32 0.07 -10.94
N SER A 27 12.63 -1.05 -11.60
CA SER A 27 11.70 -1.76 -12.46
C SER A 27 10.37 -2.01 -11.74
N SER A 28 9.26 -1.64 -12.37
CA SER A 28 7.93 -1.89 -11.81
C SER A 28 7.47 -3.30 -12.17
N GLU A 29 7.02 -4.04 -11.17
CA GLU A 29 6.39 -5.34 -11.35
C GLU A 29 4.91 -5.18 -11.68
N LYS A 30 4.41 -5.93 -12.66
CA LYS A 30 2.99 -5.91 -13.06
C LYS A 30 2.26 -7.07 -12.41
N ILE A 31 1.44 -6.76 -11.43
CA ILE A 31 0.66 -7.74 -10.69
C ILE A 31 -0.79 -7.72 -11.19
N PRO A 32 -1.40 -8.87 -11.51
CA PRO A 32 -2.82 -8.93 -11.79
C PRO A 32 -3.63 -8.36 -10.62
N PHE A 33 -4.58 -7.46 -10.91
CA PHE A 33 -5.44 -6.85 -9.89
C PHE A 33 -6.08 -7.89 -8.96
N THR A 34 -6.51 -9.03 -9.53
CA THR A 34 -7.14 -10.14 -8.80
C THR A 34 -6.25 -10.75 -7.71
N ASN A 35 -4.92 -10.59 -7.79
CA ASN A 35 -3.99 -11.13 -6.81
C ASN A 35 -3.77 -10.18 -5.63
N MET A 36 -3.96 -8.87 -5.82
CA MET A 36 -3.70 -7.86 -4.79
C MET A 36 -4.52 -8.06 -3.51
N PRO A 37 -5.83 -8.36 -3.56
CA PRO A 37 -6.61 -8.62 -2.36
C PRO A 37 -6.04 -9.79 -1.54
N ALA A 38 -5.65 -10.88 -2.20
CA ALA A 38 -5.10 -12.04 -1.51
C ALA A 38 -3.75 -11.73 -0.84
N LEU A 39 -2.89 -10.96 -1.52
CA LEU A 39 -1.60 -10.54 -0.98
C LEU A 39 -1.77 -9.66 0.26
N ILE A 40 -2.66 -8.67 0.21
CA ILE A 40 -2.91 -7.77 1.34
C ILE A 40 -3.51 -8.55 2.50
N LYS A 41 -4.57 -9.34 2.29
CA LYS A 41 -5.26 -10.04 3.38
C LYS A 41 -4.40 -11.08 4.09
N ARG A 42 -3.48 -11.73 3.37
CA ARG A 42 -2.63 -12.81 3.93
C ARG A 42 -1.34 -12.30 4.56
N HIS A 43 -1.01 -11.02 4.39
CA HIS A 43 0.21 -10.46 4.93
C HIS A 43 0.11 -10.28 6.45
N ASP A 44 1.11 -10.74 7.21
CA ASP A 44 1.06 -10.79 8.68
C ASP A 44 0.89 -9.42 9.36
N LYS A 45 1.35 -8.35 8.70
CA LYS A 45 1.22 -6.96 9.19
C LYS A 45 -0.11 -6.30 8.86
N THR A 46 -1.02 -7.00 8.18
CA THR A 46 -2.28 -6.42 7.77
C THR A 46 -3.21 -6.28 8.95
N LYS A 47 -3.63 -5.05 9.21
CA LYS A 47 -4.69 -4.75 10.16
C LYS A 47 -6.03 -4.94 9.48
N HIS A 48 -6.92 -5.67 10.12
CA HIS A 48 -8.27 -5.91 9.63
C HIS A 48 -9.28 -5.28 10.58
N THR A 49 -10.17 -4.46 10.01
CA THR A 49 -11.33 -3.90 10.71
C THR A 49 -12.59 -4.29 9.94
N SER A 50 -13.65 -4.61 10.66
CA SER A 50 -14.97 -4.85 10.07
C SER A 50 -16.03 -4.04 10.79
N HIS A 51 -16.97 -3.50 10.02
CA HIS A 51 -18.11 -2.79 10.56
C HIS A 51 -19.38 -3.11 9.77
N LYS A 52 -20.52 -3.10 10.46
CA LYS A 52 -21.83 -3.33 9.88
C LYS A 52 -22.58 -2.01 9.76
N LEU A 53 -23.05 -1.68 8.56
CA LEU A 53 -23.83 -0.49 8.27
C LEU A 53 -25.01 -0.84 7.36
N LEU A 54 -26.23 -0.50 7.78
CA LEU A 54 -27.47 -0.79 7.04
C LEU A 54 -27.53 -2.26 6.58
N GLU A 55 -27.27 -3.18 7.51
CA GLU A 55 -27.20 -4.63 7.28
C GLU A 55 -26.07 -5.13 6.36
N ASN A 56 -25.29 -4.23 5.75
CA ASN A 56 -24.13 -4.59 4.95
C ASN A 56 -22.89 -4.67 5.84
N VAL A 57 -22.07 -5.71 5.63
CA VAL A 57 -20.75 -5.83 6.26
C VAL A 57 -19.70 -5.25 5.34
N PHE A 58 -18.85 -4.41 5.90
CA PHE A 58 -17.70 -3.83 5.23
C PHE A 58 -16.44 -4.28 5.95
N HIS A 59 -15.40 -4.58 5.18
CA HIS A 59 -14.08 -4.88 5.71
C HIS A 59 -13.06 -3.90 5.15
N THR A 60 -12.18 -3.45 6.04
CA THR A 60 -11.04 -2.60 5.70
C THR A 60 -9.77 -3.34 6.11
N TYR A 61 -8.87 -3.49 5.16
CA TYR A 61 -7.55 -4.07 5.36
C TYR A 61 -6.51 -3.00 5.11
N GLU A 62 -5.68 -2.75 6.11
CA GLU A 62 -4.62 -1.73 6.07
C GLU A 62 -3.27 -2.40 6.28
N LEU A 63 -2.36 -2.20 5.34
CA LEU A 63 -1.03 -2.77 5.35
C LEU A 63 0.01 -1.67 5.22
N ASP A 64 0.73 -1.45 6.32
CA ASP A 64 1.85 -0.51 6.39
C ASP A 64 3.18 -1.26 6.16
N LEU A 65 3.81 -0.93 5.03
CA LEU A 65 5.10 -1.43 4.58
C LEU A 65 6.00 -0.24 4.25
N PHE A 66 6.28 0.61 5.24
CA PHE A 66 7.11 1.82 5.11
C PHE A 66 8.17 1.73 3.99
N PRO A 67 8.18 2.65 3.01
CA PRO A 67 7.37 3.89 2.94
C PRO A 67 5.99 3.71 2.30
N TYR A 68 5.53 2.47 2.09
CA TYR A 68 4.29 2.19 1.36
C TYR A 68 3.12 1.93 2.30
N PHE A 69 1.94 2.38 1.90
CA PHE A 69 0.67 2.09 2.55
C PHE A 69 -0.29 1.50 1.52
N LEU A 70 -0.94 0.40 1.91
CA LEU A 70 -1.92 -0.29 1.09
C LEU A 70 -3.23 -0.36 1.86
N GLN A 71 -4.31 0.03 1.21
CA GLN A 71 -5.66 -0.02 1.75
C GLN A 71 -6.56 -0.77 0.79
N LEU A 72 -7.26 -1.78 1.32
CA LEU A 72 -8.28 -2.54 0.60
C LEU A 72 -9.59 -2.44 1.37
N GLU A 73 -10.65 -2.08 0.66
CA GLU A 73 -12.01 -2.05 1.18
C GLU A 73 -12.89 -3.02 0.41
N THR A 74 -13.63 -3.84 1.12
CA THR A 74 -14.54 -4.84 0.57
C THR A 74 -15.91 -4.77 1.23
N LYS A 75 -16.92 -5.26 0.51
CA LYS A 75 -18.31 -5.38 0.95
C LYS A 75 -18.75 -6.84 0.89
N GLY A 76 -19.58 -7.23 1.85
CA GLY A 76 -20.14 -8.57 1.99
C GLY A 76 -19.43 -9.36 3.08
N ASP A 77 -20.13 -10.31 3.71
CA ASP A 77 -19.65 -11.08 4.87
C ASP A 77 -18.35 -11.88 4.59
N ARG A 78 -18.01 -12.06 3.31
CA ARG A 78 -16.85 -12.82 2.83
C ARG A 78 -16.00 -12.03 1.83
N ASP A 79 -15.98 -10.71 1.93
CA ASP A 79 -15.27 -9.82 1.00
C ASP A 79 -15.68 -9.99 -0.48
N GLU A 80 -16.97 -10.19 -0.72
CA GLU A 80 -17.52 -10.59 -2.02
C GLU A 80 -17.27 -9.55 -3.11
N PHE A 81 -17.26 -8.27 -2.73
CA PHE A 81 -17.08 -7.15 -3.65
C PHE A 81 -15.95 -6.24 -3.18
N ILE A 82 -15.00 -5.95 -4.06
CA ILE A 82 -13.95 -4.96 -3.78
C ILE A 82 -14.51 -3.58 -4.11
N LEU A 83 -14.59 -2.71 -3.10
CA LEU A 83 -15.02 -1.32 -3.26
C LEU A 83 -13.85 -0.42 -3.63
N GLN A 84 -12.72 -0.59 -2.94
CA GLN A 84 -11.54 0.26 -3.11
C GLN A 84 -10.25 -0.54 -2.95
N LEU A 85 -9.25 -0.22 -3.76
CA LEU A 85 -7.87 -0.61 -3.57
C LEU A 85 -6.97 0.60 -3.81
N THR A 86 -6.22 1.00 -2.81
CA THR A 86 -5.27 2.12 -2.90
C THR A 86 -3.88 1.65 -2.47
N ILE A 87 -2.88 2.06 -3.24
CA ILE A 87 -1.46 1.87 -2.95
C ILE A 87 -0.81 3.23 -3.03
N SER A 88 -0.16 3.65 -1.96
CA SER A 88 0.53 4.94 -1.89
C SER A 88 1.92 4.77 -1.31
N SER A 89 2.84 5.63 -1.74
CA SER A 89 4.02 5.97 -0.95
C SER A 89 3.73 7.21 -0.10
N GLN A 90 4.71 7.68 0.66
CA GLN A 90 4.60 8.94 1.39
C GLN A 90 4.36 10.16 0.49
N GLU A 91 4.82 10.11 -0.76
CA GLU A 91 4.82 11.26 -1.65
C GLU A 91 3.66 11.25 -2.64
N LYS A 92 3.19 10.06 -3.04
CA LYS A 92 2.17 9.93 -4.08
C LYS A 92 1.36 8.65 -3.98
N THR A 93 0.14 8.72 -4.52
CA THR A 93 -0.65 7.54 -4.84
C THR A 93 -0.04 6.84 -6.06
N ILE A 94 0.38 5.59 -5.88
CA ILE A 94 0.94 4.73 -6.92
C ILE A 94 -0.18 4.09 -7.74
N TYR A 95 -1.24 3.65 -7.05
CA TYR A 95 -2.40 3.02 -7.67
C TYR A 95 -3.66 3.35 -6.89
N SER A 96 -4.76 3.56 -7.60
CA SER A 96 -6.08 3.70 -7.02
C SER A 96 -7.11 3.04 -7.92
N TYR A 97 -7.94 2.21 -7.31
CA TYR A 97 -9.12 1.62 -7.91
C TYR A 97 -10.31 1.86 -6.99
N ARG A 98 -11.43 2.26 -7.58
CA ARG A 98 -12.71 2.44 -6.91
C ARG A 98 -13.80 1.87 -7.80
N SER A 99 -14.57 0.92 -7.30
CA SER A 99 -15.56 0.19 -8.10
C SER A 99 -16.70 1.07 -8.64
N TYR A 100 -16.91 2.23 -8.03
CA TYR A 100 -17.95 3.20 -8.38
C TYR A 100 -17.48 4.29 -9.34
N GLU A 101 -16.23 4.28 -9.79
CA GLU A 101 -15.72 5.20 -10.81
C GLU A 101 -15.94 4.62 -12.23
N GLU A 102 -16.28 5.47 -13.21
CA GLU A 102 -16.52 5.02 -14.60
C GLU A 102 -15.29 4.32 -15.23
N SER A 103 -14.09 4.66 -14.77
CA SER A 103 -12.82 4.08 -15.21
C SER A 103 -12.58 2.65 -14.69
N ALA A 104 -13.37 2.19 -13.72
CA ALA A 104 -13.22 0.91 -13.03
C ALA A 104 -13.53 -0.32 -13.89
N ALA A 105 -14.17 -0.12 -15.05
CA ALA A 105 -14.54 -1.20 -15.98
C ALA A 105 -13.35 -2.02 -16.49
N LYS A 106 -12.12 -1.53 -16.32
CA LYS A 106 -10.89 -2.24 -16.70
C LYS A 106 -10.03 -2.44 -15.46
N GLN A 107 -10.17 -3.59 -14.81
CA GLN A 107 -9.23 -4.07 -13.78
C GLN A 107 -7.86 -4.34 -14.43
N LYS A 108 -7.09 -3.28 -14.63
CA LYS A 108 -5.76 -3.35 -15.24
C LYS A 108 -4.77 -3.94 -14.23
N PRO A 109 -3.70 -4.62 -14.70
CA PRO A 109 -2.58 -4.98 -13.85
C PRO A 109 -2.06 -3.75 -13.08
N VAL A 110 -1.77 -3.98 -11.80
CA VAL A 110 -1.21 -2.98 -10.89
C VAL A 110 0.30 -2.96 -11.09
N SER A 111 0.84 -1.82 -11.50
CA SER A 111 2.28 -1.60 -11.57
C SER A 111 2.76 -1.15 -10.20
N ILE A 112 3.53 -1.98 -9.50
CA ILE A 112 4.11 -1.64 -8.20
C ILE A 112 5.63 -1.59 -8.25
N PRO A 113 6.30 -0.75 -7.45
CA PRO A 113 7.76 -0.74 -7.35
C PRO A 113 8.30 -2.09 -6.85
N ALA A 114 9.44 -2.54 -7.39
CA ALA A 114 10.10 -3.78 -6.95
C ALA A 114 10.32 -3.87 -5.42
N PRO A 115 10.73 -2.80 -4.69
CA PRO A 115 10.87 -2.88 -3.24
C PRO A 115 9.56 -3.20 -2.52
N LEU A 116 8.42 -2.70 -3.02
CA LEU A 116 7.11 -3.05 -2.47
C LEU A 116 6.79 -4.51 -2.75
N TRP A 117 7.12 -5.01 -3.95
CA TRP A 117 6.89 -6.40 -4.30
C TRP A 117 7.66 -7.38 -3.41
N GLU A 118 8.94 -7.11 -3.13
CA GLU A 118 9.72 -7.94 -2.22
C GLU A 118 9.13 -7.96 -0.80
N LYS A 119 8.68 -6.80 -0.30
CA LYS A 119 8.04 -6.72 1.02
C LYS A 119 6.71 -7.48 1.08
N LEU A 120 5.94 -7.51 -0.01
CA LEU A 120 4.68 -8.26 -0.09
C LEU A 120 4.89 -9.78 -0.13
N LYS A 121 6.03 -10.24 -0.68
CA LYS A 121 6.38 -11.68 -0.76
C LYS A 121 7.05 -12.21 0.50
N ALA A 122 7.74 -11.36 1.25
CA ALA A 122 8.53 -11.79 2.40
C ALA A 122 7.61 -12.31 3.52
N PRO A 123 7.71 -13.59 3.95
CA PRO A 123 7.22 -13.96 5.27
C PRO A 123 8.03 -13.16 6.29
N PHE A 124 7.39 -12.39 7.16
CA PHE A 124 8.12 -11.56 8.11
C PHE A 124 8.82 -12.49 9.11
N THR A 125 10.10 -12.78 8.89
CA THR A 125 10.97 -13.25 9.97
C THR A 125 11.14 -12.08 10.91
N SER A 126 10.30 -12.05 11.95
CA SER A 126 10.41 -11.09 13.03
C SER A 126 11.86 -11.10 13.51
N GLY A 127 12.55 -9.97 13.34
CA GLY A 127 13.91 -9.80 13.80
C GLY A 127 13.97 -10.11 15.29
N ALA A 128 14.71 -11.16 15.62
CA ALA A 128 15.29 -11.31 16.94
C ALA A 128 16.11 -10.04 17.20
N VAL A 129 15.62 -9.20 18.09
CA VAL A 129 16.40 -8.11 18.68
C VAL A 129 17.23 -8.77 19.79
N HIS A 130 18.56 -8.75 19.60
CA HIS A 130 19.56 -9.13 20.59
C HIS A 130 19.54 -8.21 21.80
#